data_AF-A0A2I0QEN3-F1
#
_entry.id   AF-A0A2I0QEN3-F1
#
_cell.length_a   1.000
_cell.length_b   1.000
_cell.length_c   1.000
_cell.angle_alpha   90.00
_cell.angle_beta   90.00
_cell.angle_gamma   90.00
#
_symmetry.space_group_name_H-M   'P 1'
#
loop_
_entity.id
_entity.type
_entity.pdbx_description
1 polymer ?
#
loop_
_entity_poly.entity_id
_entity_poly.type
_entity_poly.pdbx_seq_one_letter_code
_entity_poly.pdbx_strand_id
1 'polypeptide(L)'
;LEITDVLRGKDHLTNTEKQKFIYKYFGWNEPNFIHYGIMSIGSEGKISKSEIKKGIDEGKFTGWDDVHLLTLRALNRRGINPQAIRNYMLNLGIKDVDIEFSEEALYFENKKFIESCFRYFFIEDLLGLTIENFPNMVVRFPLHKEHTYGFRTFDLVPENNKINLLIQKSDAEKLKEGDEIRLMNTCNIRIKKADTTTGRVIADYVENSHGPMVEINGKNGEKKKFHNNIIQFETFGFCRVDKVKDNLIEFYFTQR
;
A
#
# COMPACT_ATOMS: atom_id res chain seq x y z
N LEU A 1 -9.79 -12.88 -40.60
CA LEU A 1 -10.04 -13.36 -39.23
C LEU A 1 -11.49 -13.82 -39.19
N GLU A 2 -11.76 -15.09 -38.92
CA GLU A 2 -13.11 -15.67 -38.85
C GLU A 2 -13.68 -15.47 -37.44
N ILE A 3 -13.95 -14.22 -37.09
CA ILE A 3 -14.47 -13.89 -35.75
C ILE A 3 -15.90 -14.42 -35.64
N THR A 4 -16.16 -15.26 -34.63
CA THR A 4 -17.49 -15.83 -34.36
C THR A 4 -18.29 -14.99 -33.35
N ASP A 5 -17.61 -14.38 -32.38
CA ASP A 5 -18.23 -13.67 -31.28
C ASP A 5 -17.51 -12.33 -31.05
N VAL A 6 -18.28 -11.25 -30.97
CA VAL A 6 -17.81 -9.89 -30.72
C VAL A 6 -18.35 -9.44 -29.37
N LEU A 7 -17.48 -9.41 -28.36
CA LEU A 7 -17.77 -8.86 -27.04
C LEU A 7 -17.24 -7.42 -26.96
N ARG A 8 -18.12 -6.45 -26.70
CA ARG A 8 -17.74 -5.04 -26.54
C ARG A 8 -18.74 -4.23 -25.72
N GLY A 9 -18.39 -2.99 -25.38
CA GLY A 9 -19.27 -2.08 -24.66
C GLY A 9 -20.55 -1.73 -25.44
N LYS A 10 -21.62 -1.43 -24.70
CA LYS A 10 -22.93 -1.06 -25.26
C LYS A 10 -22.95 0.26 -26.04
N ASP A 11 -21.89 1.07 -25.93
CA ASP A 11 -21.65 2.22 -26.81
C ASP A 11 -21.56 1.85 -28.29
N HIS A 12 -21.30 0.57 -28.61
CA HIS A 12 -21.24 0.10 -29.97
C HIS A 12 -22.55 -0.49 -30.53
N LEU A 13 -23.68 -0.37 -29.83
CA LEU A 13 -24.97 -0.87 -30.33
C LEU A 13 -25.32 -0.32 -31.73
N THR A 14 -25.19 1.00 -31.93
CA THR A 14 -25.45 1.61 -33.25
C THR A 14 -24.44 1.16 -34.31
N ASN A 15 -23.20 0.85 -33.91
CA ASN A 15 -22.19 0.33 -34.83
C ASN A 15 -22.52 -1.08 -35.29
N THR A 16 -23.08 -1.91 -34.42
CA THR A 16 -23.59 -3.25 -34.76
C THR A 16 -24.66 -3.15 -35.85
N GLU A 17 -25.65 -2.28 -35.70
CA GLU A 17 -26.71 -2.12 -36.71
C GLU A 17 -26.15 -1.71 -38.08
N LYS A 18 -25.18 -0.78 -38.10
CA LYS A 18 -24.48 -0.41 -39.36
C LYS A 18 -23.68 -1.58 -39.94
N GLN A 19 -22.99 -2.36 -39.10
CA GLN A 19 -22.19 -3.50 -39.54
C GLN A 19 -23.06 -4.61 -40.12
N LYS A 20 -24.25 -4.86 -39.56
CA LYS A 20 -25.21 -5.84 -40.10
C LYS A 20 -25.59 -5.56 -41.55
N PHE A 21 -25.77 -4.29 -41.94
CA PHE A 21 -26.00 -3.93 -43.34
C PHE A 21 -24.85 -4.35 -44.26
N ILE A 22 -23.62 -4.19 -43.79
CA ILE A 22 -22.41 -4.58 -44.54
C ILE A 22 -22.37 -6.11 -44.70
N TYR A 23 -22.54 -6.86 -43.60
CA TYR A 23 -22.58 -8.33 -43.64
C TYR A 23 -23.64 -8.84 -44.63
N LYS A 24 -24.85 -8.29 -44.54
CA LYS A 24 -25.96 -8.64 -45.44
C LYS A 24 -25.66 -8.31 -46.90
N TYR A 25 -25.10 -7.14 -47.19
CA TYR A 25 -24.80 -6.70 -48.55
C TYR A 25 -23.79 -7.62 -49.25
N PHE A 26 -22.76 -8.06 -48.52
CA PHE A 26 -21.73 -8.94 -49.07
C PHE A 26 -22.06 -10.44 -48.93
N GLY A 27 -23.20 -10.81 -48.34
CA GLY A 27 -23.58 -12.20 -48.09
C GLY A 27 -22.65 -12.91 -47.10
N TRP A 28 -22.05 -12.17 -46.16
CA TRP A 28 -21.14 -12.70 -45.16
C TRP A 28 -21.90 -13.21 -43.93
N ASN A 29 -21.32 -14.21 -43.26
CA ASN A 29 -21.84 -14.69 -41.98
C ASN A 29 -21.63 -13.62 -40.89
N GLU A 30 -22.71 -13.22 -40.25
CA GLU A 30 -22.68 -12.28 -39.13
C GLU A 30 -22.13 -12.98 -37.88
N PRO A 31 -21.18 -12.36 -37.13
CA PRO A 31 -20.78 -12.87 -35.82
C PRO A 31 -21.86 -12.61 -34.76
N ASN A 32 -21.84 -13.37 -33.68
CA ASN A 32 -22.67 -13.09 -32.52
C ASN A 32 -22.17 -11.82 -31.83
N PHE A 33 -23.03 -10.81 -31.67
CA PHE A 33 -22.67 -9.59 -30.96
C PHE A 33 -23.20 -9.62 -29.52
N ILE A 34 -22.29 -9.51 -28.56
CA ILE A 34 -22.61 -9.41 -27.13
C ILE A 34 -22.16 -8.05 -26.63
N HIS A 35 -23.11 -7.28 -26.09
CA HIS A 35 -22.86 -5.95 -25.57
C HIS A 35 -22.96 -5.94 -24.05
N TYR A 36 -21.96 -5.36 -23.40
CA TYR A 36 -21.92 -5.22 -21.95
C TYR A 36 -21.91 -3.75 -21.53
N GLY A 37 -22.39 -3.48 -20.31
CA GLY A 37 -22.36 -2.16 -19.71
C GLY A 37 -20.93 -1.64 -19.57
N ILE A 38 -20.78 -0.33 -19.69
CA ILE A 38 -19.49 0.33 -19.65
C ILE A 38 -19.07 0.50 -18.19
N MET A 39 -17.78 0.27 -17.94
CA MET A 39 -17.18 0.57 -16.65
C MET A 39 -16.65 2.01 -16.66
N SER A 40 -17.21 2.87 -15.81
CA SER A 40 -16.62 4.18 -15.52
C SER A 40 -15.45 4.05 -14.55
N ILE A 41 -14.42 4.87 -14.72
CA ILE A 41 -13.23 4.88 -13.85
C ILE A 41 -13.08 6.26 -13.21
N GLY A 42 -13.06 6.29 -11.87
CA GLY A 42 -12.95 7.50 -11.04
C GLY A 42 -14.31 8.12 -10.71
N SER A 43 -14.37 8.87 -9.59
CA SER A 43 -15.59 9.50 -9.04
C SER A 43 -16.28 10.51 -9.98
N GLU A 44 -15.60 10.92 -11.06
CA GLU A 44 -16.14 11.80 -12.11
C GLU A 44 -16.14 11.14 -13.51
N GLY A 45 -15.78 9.86 -13.62
CA GLY A 45 -15.81 9.09 -14.86
C GLY A 45 -14.87 9.56 -15.99
N LYS A 46 -13.93 10.47 -15.73
CA LYS A 46 -13.08 11.11 -16.75
C LYS A 46 -11.62 11.17 -16.35
N ILE A 47 -10.94 10.03 -16.51
CA ILE A 47 -9.55 10.09 -16.94
C ILE A 47 -9.50 9.38 -18.31
N SER A 48 -9.91 10.11 -19.34
CA SER A 48 -9.80 9.64 -20.73
C SER A 48 -8.33 9.59 -21.16
N LYS A 49 -8.03 8.80 -22.19
CA LYS A 49 -6.68 8.72 -22.77
C LYS A 49 -6.12 10.10 -23.16
N SER A 50 -6.96 10.97 -23.69
CA SER A 50 -6.58 12.33 -24.09
C SER A 50 -6.28 13.22 -22.89
N GLU A 51 -7.05 13.11 -21.80
CA GLU A 51 -6.80 13.86 -20.56
C GLU A 51 -5.50 13.40 -19.89
N ILE A 52 -5.23 12.09 -19.84
CA ILE A 52 -3.94 11.58 -19.36
C ILE A 52 -2.80 12.16 -20.19
N LYS A 53 -2.92 12.07 -21.53
CA LYS A 53 -1.87 12.54 -22.43
C LYS A 53 -1.60 14.04 -22.25
N LYS A 54 -2.66 14.85 -22.19
CA LYS A 54 -2.56 16.28 -21.90
C LYS A 54 -1.88 16.53 -20.55
N GLY A 55 -2.26 15.80 -19.51
CA GLY A 55 -1.63 15.91 -18.19
C GLY A 55 -0.15 15.51 -18.19
N ILE A 56 0.26 14.52 -18.99
CA ILE A 56 1.68 14.18 -19.19
C ILE A 56 2.40 15.33 -19.91
N ASP A 57 1.82 15.87 -20.98
CA ASP A 57 2.43 16.94 -21.77
C ASP A 57 2.56 18.26 -20.97
N GLU A 58 1.63 18.51 -20.05
CA GLU A 58 1.65 19.65 -19.11
C GLU A 58 2.50 19.39 -17.86
N GLY A 59 3.11 18.20 -17.72
CA GLY A 59 3.95 17.84 -16.57
C GLY A 59 3.17 17.54 -15.27
N LYS A 60 1.84 17.43 -15.32
CA LYS A 60 0.99 16.99 -14.20
C LYS A 60 1.23 15.53 -13.84
N PHE A 61 1.58 14.69 -14.82
CA PHE A 61 1.94 13.29 -14.62
C PHE A 61 3.32 13.01 -15.19
N THR A 62 4.13 12.20 -14.50
CA THR A 62 5.48 11.84 -14.95
C THR A 62 5.49 10.95 -16.19
N GLY A 63 4.35 10.30 -16.50
CA GLY A 63 4.21 9.38 -17.63
C GLY A 63 2.96 8.51 -17.53
N TRP A 64 2.84 7.53 -18.43
CA TRP A 64 1.72 6.58 -18.44
C TRP A 64 1.71 5.61 -17.25
N ASP A 65 2.82 5.48 -16.55
CA ASP A 65 3.03 4.66 -15.36
C ASP A 65 3.06 5.49 -14.07
N ASP A 66 2.68 6.77 -14.13
CA ASP A 66 2.52 7.62 -12.95
C ASP A 66 1.52 7.01 -11.97
N VAL A 67 1.89 6.93 -10.69
CA VAL A 67 1.13 6.23 -9.64
C VAL A 67 -0.21 6.89 -9.30
N HIS A 68 -0.45 8.14 -9.72
CA HIS A 68 -1.74 8.80 -9.57
C HIS A 68 -2.76 8.39 -10.66
N LEU A 69 -2.33 7.57 -11.63
CA LEU A 69 -3.20 7.06 -12.69
C LEU A 69 -3.71 5.65 -12.38
N LEU A 70 -4.81 5.29 -13.04
CA LEU A 70 -5.40 3.94 -13.01
C LEU A 70 -5.08 3.12 -14.27
N THR A 71 -3.99 3.47 -14.97
CA THR A 71 -3.51 2.64 -16.07
C THR A 71 -2.97 1.32 -15.53
N LEU A 72 -3.00 0.26 -16.36
CA LEU A 72 -2.37 -1.02 -15.98
C LEU A 72 -0.88 -0.87 -15.65
N ARG A 73 -0.18 0.10 -16.27
CA ARG A 73 1.23 0.39 -15.96
C ARG A 73 1.39 1.00 -14.57
N ALA A 74 0.54 1.96 -14.22
CA ALA A 74 0.53 2.60 -12.90
C ALA A 74 0.17 1.59 -11.80
N LEU A 75 -0.88 0.79 -12.01
CA LEU A 75 -1.28 -0.27 -11.06
C LEU A 75 -0.15 -1.29 -10.85
N ASN A 76 0.51 -1.72 -11.92
CA ASN A 76 1.68 -2.60 -11.81
C ASN A 76 2.85 -1.92 -11.07
N ARG A 77 3.09 -0.63 -11.32
CA ARG A 77 4.11 0.16 -10.62
C ARG A 77 3.81 0.33 -9.13
N ARG A 78 2.53 0.42 -8.76
CA ARG A 78 2.08 0.44 -7.37
C ARG A 78 2.16 -0.91 -6.68
N GLY A 79 2.31 -2.01 -7.42
CA GLY A 79 2.37 -3.36 -6.85
C GLY A 79 1.02 -4.09 -6.81
N ILE A 80 0.05 -3.68 -7.63
CA ILE A 80 -1.19 -4.45 -7.82
C ILE A 80 -0.88 -5.71 -8.63
N ASN A 81 -1.25 -6.87 -8.08
CA ASN A 81 -1.05 -8.15 -8.71
C ASN A 81 -1.97 -8.31 -9.94
N PRO A 82 -1.46 -8.72 -11.12
CA PRO A 82 -2.29 -8.93 -12.31
C PRO A 82 -3.44 -9.92 -12.10
N GLN A 83 -3.26 -10.91 -11.22
CA GLN A 83 -4.31 -11.87 -10.89
C GLN A 83 -5.43 -11.22 -10.07
N ALA A 84 -5.13 -10.23 -9.23
CA ALA A 84 -6.16 -9.47 -8.51
C ALA A 84 -7.07 -8.71 -9.47
N ILE A 85 -6.50 -8.10 -10.51
CA ILE A 85 -7.26 -7.41 -11.57
C ILE A 85 -8.16 -8.41 -12.31
N ARG A 86 -7.64 -9.61 -12.64
CA ARG A 86 -8.44 -10.66 -13.28
C ARG A 86 -9.59 -11.11 -12.39
N ASN A 87 -9.33 -11.41 -11.12
CA ASN A 87 -10.35 -11.81 -10.16
C ASN A 87 -11.42 -10.74 -10.00
N TYR A 88 -11.01 -9.47 -9.90
CA TYR A 88 -11.93 -8.33 -9.85
C TYR A 88 -12.87 -8.29 -11.08
N MET A 89 -12.32 -8.38 -12.29
CA MET A 89 -13.12 -8.37 -13.52
C MET A 89 -14.04 -9.60 -13.63
N LEU A 90 -13.57 -10.78 -13.20
CA LEU A 90 -14.39 -12.01 -13.19
C LEU A 90 -15.53 -11.91 -12.18
N ASN A 91 -15.29 -11.33 -11.00
CA ASN A 91 -16.31 -11.14 -9.96
C ASN A 91 -17.36 -10.11 -10.38
N LEU A 92 -16.99 -9.06 -11.11
CA LEU A 92 -17.93 -8.13 -11.71
C LEU A 92 -18.85 -8.83 -12.72
N GLY A 93 -18.27 -9.72 -13.53
CA GLY A 93 -18.96 -10.45 -14.57
C GLY A 93 -19.39 -9.56 -15.75
N ILE A 94 -20.08 -10.18 -16.69
CA ILE A 94 -20.65 -9.48 -17.86
C ILE A 94 -22.10 -9.14 -17.52
N LYS A 95 -22.38 -7.84 -17.39
CA LYS A 95 -23.73 -7.29 -17.16
C LYS A 95 -24.05 -6.28 -18.26
N ASP A 96 -25.33 -6.09 -18.55
CA ASP A 96 -25.83 -5.08 -19.49
C ASP A 96 -25.95 -3.67 -18.87
N VAL A 97 -25.93 -3.60 -17.53
CA VAL A 97 -25.89 -2.36 -16.77
C VAL A 97 -24.48 -1.78 -16.66
N ASP A 98 -24.37 -0.45 -16.72
CA ASP A 98 -23.10 0.23 -16.47
C ASP A 98 -22.69 0.05 -15.02
N ILE A 99 -21.39 0.01 -14.80
CA ILE A 99 -20.79 -0.20 -13.50
C ILE A 99 -19.72 0.86 -13.24
N GLU A 100 -19.49 1.16 -11.97
CA GLU A 100 -18.41 2.02 -11.54
C GLU A 100 -17.25 1.18 -11.03
N PHE A 101 -16.04 1.55 -11.43
CA PHE A 101 -14.83 0.96 -10.91
C PHE A 101 -14.66 1.26 -9.42
N SER A 102 -14.43 0.23 -8.61
CA SER A 102 -14.14 0.37 -7.18
C SER A 102 -12.70 -0.04 -6.91
N GLU A 103 -11.91 0.92 -6.46
CA GLU A 103 -10.55 0.68 -5.98
C GLU A 103 -10.55 -0.24 -4.76
N GLU A 104 -11.52 -0.08 -3.86
CA GLU A 104 -11.64 -0.89 -2.65
C GLU A 104 -11.85 -2.37 -2.97
N ALA A 105 -12.70 -2.67 -3.95
CA ALA A 105 -12.92 -4.03 -4.42
C ALA A 105 -11.67 -4.63 -5.08
N LEU A 106 -10.93 -3.83 -5.86
CA LEU A 106 -9.65 -4.26 -6.42
C LEU A 106 -8.61 -4.50 -5.32
N TYR A 107 -8.50 -3.63 -4.33
CA TYR A 107 -7.56 -3.77 -3.21
C TYR A 107 -7.90 -4.96 -2.32
N PHE A 108 -9.18 -5.26 -2.15
CA PHE A 108 -9.63 -6.47 -1.47
C PHE A 108 -9.13 -7.73 -2.17
N GLU A 109 -9.25 -7.81 -3.50
CA GLU A 109 -8.69 -8.91 -4.29
C GLU A 109 -7.15 -8.95 -4.23
N ASN A 110 -6.51 -7.78 -4.26
CA ASN A 110 -5.05 -7.68 -4.23
C ASN A 110 -4.44 -8.07 -2.89
N LYS A 111 -5.15 -7.83 -1.78
CA LYS A 111 -4.72 -8.17 -0.42
C LYS A 111 -4.33 -9.64 -0.29
N LYS A 112 -5.09 -10.54 -0.93
CA LYS A 112 -4.86 -11.99 -0.95
C LYS A 112 -3.47 -12.39 -1.49
N PHE A 113 -2.82 -11.51 -2.26
CA PHE A 113 -1.50 -11.75 -2.85
C PHE A 113 -0.36 -11.06 -2.11
N ILE A 114 -0.66 -10.06 -1.28
CA ILE A 114 0.35 -9.21 -0.64
C ILE A 114 0.35 -9.31 0.89
N GLU A 115 -0.70 -9.88 1.49
CA GLU A 115 -0.84 -9.92 2.95
C GLU A 115 0.30 -10.69 3.65
N SER A 116 0.88 -11.68 2.98
CA SER A 116 2.02 -12.47 3.47
C SER A 116 3.38 -11.76 3.37
N CYS A 117 3.41 -10.47 3.04
CA CYS A 117 4.67 -9.73 2.91
C CYS A 117 5.33 -9.38 4.25
N PHE A 118 6.63 -9.06 4.21
CA PHE A 118 7.36 -8.66 5.40
C PHE A 118 6.91 -7.29 5.90
N ARG A 119 6.75 -7.16 7.22
CA ARG A 119 6.18 -5.97 7.87
C ARG A 119 7.27 -5.13 8.50
N TYR A 120 7.45 -3.86 8.17
CA TYR A 120 8.47 -2.95 8.72
C TYR A 120 7.85 -1.74 9.42
N PHE A 121 8.65 -1.01 10.18
CA PHE A 121 8.24 0.32 10.67
C PHE A 121 8.66 1.37 9.64
N PHE A 122 7.79 2.35 9.45
CA PHE A 122 8.05 3.56 8.68
C PHE A 122 7.45 4.72 9.44
N ILE A 123 8.22 5.80 9.53
CA ILE A 123 7.82 7.05 10.16
C ILE A 123 7.95 8.09 9.06
N GLU A 124 6.81 8.63 8.62
CA GLU A 124 6.73 9.59 7.52
C GLU A 124 7.24 10.96 7.99
N ASP A 125 6.70 11.44 9.11
CA ASP A 125 7.14 12.69 9.76
C ASP A 125 7.79 12.36 11.10
N LEU A 126 9.12 12.50 11.15
CA LEU A 126 9.92 12.08 12.28
C LEU A 126 9.93 13.13 13.39
N LEU A 127 9.67 12.71 14.62
CA LEU A 127 9.81 13.53 15.82
C LEU A 127 10.62 12.77 16.87
N GLY A 128 11.52 13.46 17.58
CA GLY A 128 12.41 12.84 18.56
C GLY A 128 11.67 12.49 19.85
N LEU A 129 11.80 11.25 20.32
CA LEU A 129 11.27 10.77 21.58
C LEU A 129 12.41 10.36 22.51
N THR A 130 12.64 11.13 23.56
CA THR A 130 13.62 10.80 24.60
C THR A 130 12.90 10.10 25.76
N ILE A 131 13.33 8.89 26.09
CA ILE A 131 12.78 8.12 27.20
C ILE A 131 13.83 8.04 28.29
N GLU A 132 13.50 8.55 29.47
CA GLU A 132 14.33 8.52 30.67
C GLU A 132 14.10 7.23 31.47
N ASN A 133 15.09 6.86 32.29
CA ASN A 133 15.08 5.66 33.13
C ASN A 133 14.89 4.36 32.33
N PHE A 134 15.31 4.34 31.07
CA PHE A 134 15.14 3.20 30.18
C PHE A 134 16.19 2.11 30.50
N PRO A 135 15.83 0.82 30.60
CA PRO A 135 16.78 -0.27 30.83
C PRO A 135 17.40 -0.79 29.52
N ASN A 136 18.51 -1.53 29.62
CA ASN A 136 18.99 -2.33 28.47
C ASN A 136 17.90 -3.34 28.06
N MET A 137 17.53 -3.36 26.78
CA MET A 137 16.46 -4.22 26.29
C MET A 137 16.75 -4.76 24.89
N VAL A 138 16.58 -6.07 24.70
CA VAL A 138 16.58 -6.69 23.37
C VAL A 138 15.12 -6.89 22.95
N VAL A 139 14.71 -6.25 21.86
CA VAL A 139 13.33 -6.37 21.34
C VAL A 139 13.31 -7.14 20.03
N ARG A 140 12.34 -8.04 19.90
CA ARG A 140 12.13 -8.85 18.69
C ARG A 140 10.78 -8.52 18.07
N PHE A 141 10.83 -8.08 16.82
CA PHE A 141 9.64 -7.83 16.00
C PHE A 141 9.49 -8.94 14.98
N PRO A 142 8.39 -9.69 14.98
CA PRO A 142 8.17 -10.71 13.96
C PRO A 142 8.11 -10.03 12.58
N LEU A 143 8.72 -10.66 11.57
CA LEU A 143 8.66 -10.17 10.19
C LEU A 143 7.25 -10.28 9.60
N HIS A 144 6.38 -11.09 10.19
CA HIS A 144 4.98 -11.22 9.84
C HIS A 144 4.18 -11.74 11.05
N LYS A 145 2.89 -11.38 11.17
CA LYS A 145 2.03 -11.79 12.29
C LYS A 145 1.76 -13.30 12.36
N GLU A 146 1.41 -13.90 11.22
CA GLU A 146 0.95 -15.30 11.13
C GLU A 146 2.00 -16.25 10.54
N HIS A 147 2.75 -15.83 9.52
CA HIS A 147 3.84 -16.62 8.93
C HIS A 147 5.15 -16.56 9.74
N THR A 148 5.80 -17.73 9.86
CA THR A 148 7.10 -17.92 10.51
C THR A 148 8.27 -17.54 9.60
N TYR A 149 8.45 -16.25 9.33
CA TYR A 149 9.62 -15.72 8.59
C TYR A 149 10.82 -15.35 9.47
N GLY A 150 10.64 -15.45 10.79
CA GLY A 150 11.61 -15.02 11.79
C GLY A 150 11.36 -13.59 12.27
N PHE A 151 12.38 -12.99 12.88
CA PHE A 151 12.28 -11.73 13.62
C PHE A 151 13.34 -10.73 13.16
N ARG A 152 13.01 -9.44 13.27
CA ARG A 152 14.00 -8.37 13.40
C ARG A 152 14.32 -8.19 14.88
N THR A 153 15.61 -8.06 15.19
CA THR A 153 16.08 -7.86 16.57
C THR A 153 16.73 -6.49 16.67
N PHE A 154 16.39 -5.73 17.71
CA PHE A 154 17.04 -4.47 18.03
C PHE A 154 17.57 -4.52 19.47
N ASP A 155 18.84 -4.16 19.63
CA ASP A 155 19.48 -4.03 20.93
C ASP A 155 19.36 -2.57 21.37
N LEU A 156 18.41 -2.29 22.26
CA LEU A 156 18.14 -0.95 22.79
C LEU A 156 19.02 -0.72 24.02
N VAL A 157 20.16 -0.05 23.79
CA VAL A 157 21.12 0.29 24.83
C VAL A 157 21.03 1.79 25.15
N PRO A 158 20.50 2.20 26.31
CA PRO A 158 20.45 3.59 26.75
C PRO A 158 21.85 4.17 27.02
N GLU A 159 21.99 5.46 26.76
CA GLU A 159 23.14 6.28 27.19
C GLU A 159 22.70 7.19 28.34
N ASN A 160 23.43 7.17 29.46
CA ASN A 160 23.08 7.95 30.67
C ASN A 160 21.62 7.73 31.15
N ASN A 161 21.16 6.46 31.16
CA ASN A 161 19.78 6.06 31.48
C ASN A 161 18.71 6.67 30.56
N LYS A 162 19.08 7.15 29.37
CA LYS A 162 18.15 7.68 28.37
C LYS A 162 18.32 6.97 27.05
N ILE A 163 17.21 6.76 26.33
CA ILE A 163 17.24 6.31 24.95
C ILE A 163 16.49 7.31 24.07
N ASN A 164 17.03 7.54 22.87
CA ASN A 164 16.41 8.40 21.87
C ASN A 164 15.83 7.54 20.75
N LEU A 165 14.51 7.58 20.62
CA LEU A 165 13.74 6.92 19.57
C LEU A 165 13.07 7.97 18.67
N LEU A 166 12.41 7.50 17.62
CA LEU A 166 11.62 8.33 16.71
C LEU A 166 10.15 7.91 16.81
N ILE A 167 9.26 8.89 16.69
CA ILE A 167 7.81 8.69 16.65
C ILE A 167 7.20 9.52 15.50
N GLN A 168 6.06 9.08 14.98
CA GLN A 168 5.28 9.84 14.02
C GLN A 168 4.79 11.15 14.65
N LYS A 169 5.03 12.27 13.97
CA LYS A 169 4.61 13.60 14.43
C LYS A 169 3.11 13.69 14.73
N SER A 170 2.27 13.13 13.86
CA SER A 170 0.82 13.14 14.03
C SER A 170 0.33 12.34 15.25
N ASP A 171 1.13 11.38 15.73
CA ASP A 171 0.85 10.69 16.99
C ASP A 171 1.36 11.51 18.18
N ALA A 172 2.55 12.11 18.06
CA ALA A 172 3.10 13.01 19.08
C ALA A 172 2.20 14.23 19.36
N GLU A 173 1.53 14.78 18.34
CA GLU A 173 0.58 15.90 18.47
C GLU A 173 -0.67 15.55 19.28
N LYS A 174 -1.00 14.27 19.42
CA LYS A 174 -2.14 13.81 20.24
C LYS A 174 -1.76 13.60 21.70
N LEU A 175 -0.46 13.54 22.01
CA LEU A 175 0.04 13.24 23.34
C LEU A 175 -0.02 14.46 24.25
N LYS A 176 -0.37 14.21 25.51
CA LYS A 176 -0.38 15.18 26.58
C LYS A 176 0.50 14.71 27.73
N GLU A 177 0.97 15.66 28.52
CA GLU A 177 1.67 15.36 29.77
C GLU A 177 0.78 14.50 30.68
N GLY A 178 1.36 13.43 31.23
CA GLY A 178 0.67 12.42 32.02
C GLY A 178 0.14 11.23 31.24
N ASP A 179 0.04 11.30 29.91
CA ASP A 179 -0.43 10.17 29.09
C ASP A 179 0.50 8.96 29.24
N GLU A 180 -0.08 7.77 29.34
CA GLU A 180 0.66 6.51 29.29
C GLU A 180 0.38 5.80 27.96
N ILE A 181 1.42 5.60 27.16
CA ILE A 181 1.32 4.96 25.85
C ILE A 181 2.21 3.72 25.76
N ARG A 182 1.80 2.78 24.92
CA ARG A 182 2.54 1.54 24.67
C ARG A 182 3.31 1.61 23.37
N LEU A 183 4.63 1.50 23.46
CA LEU A 183 5.49 1.26 22.31
C LEU A 183 5.32 -0.19 21.85
N MET A 184 5.00 -0.36 20.56
CA MET A 184 4.66 -1.66 19.98
C MET A 184 5.73 -2.71 20.32
N ASN A 185 5.30 -3.87 20.84
CA ASN A 185 6.15 -5.00 21.26
C ASN A 185 7.39 -4.63 22.10
N THR A 186 7.35 -3.50 22.81
CA THR A 186 8.48 -2.97 23.58
C THR A 186 8.06 -2.78 25.04
N CYS A 187 7.58 -1.59 25.41
CA CYS A 187 7.20 -1.23 26.77
C CYS A 187 6.15 -0.10 26.80
N ASN A 188 5.67 0.24 27.99
CA ASN A 188 4.91 1.46 28.22
C ASN A 188 5.86 2.62 28.58
N ILE A 189 5.45 3.83 28.23
CA ILE A 189 6.09 5.08 28.60
C ILE A 189 5.04 6.07 29.08
N ARG A 190 5.43 6.93 30.02
CA ARG A 190 4.60 8.02 30.53
C ARG A 190 5.14 9.37 30.05
N ILE A 191 4.32 10.15 29.37
CA ILE A 191 4.75 11.42 28.79
C ILE A 191 4.97 12.45 29.90
N LYS A 192 6.20 12.97 30.00
CA LYS A 192 6.57 14.08 30.89
C LYS A 192 6.36 15.42 30.21
N LYS A 193 6.67 15.51 28.93
CA LYS A 193 6.52 16.74 28.15
C LYS A 193 6.34 16.40 26.68
N ALA A 194 5.32 16.96 26.06
CA ALA A 194 5.11 16.90 24.61
C ALA A 194 5.25 18.31 24.04
N ASP A 195 6.39 18.60 23.40
CA ASP A 195 6.66 19.89 22.77
C ASP A 195 6.88 19.66 21.27
N THR A 196 5.78 19.66 20.54
CA THR A 196 5.78 19.45 19.08
C THR A 196 6.36 20.64 18.32
N THR A 197 6.42 21.82 18.93
CA THR A 197 7.07 23.02 18.39
C THR A 197 8.59 22.93 18.35
N THR A 198 9.20 22.34 19.39
CA THR A 198 10.65 22.06 19.41
C THR A 198 11.01 20.71 18.78
N GLY A 199 10.02 19.93 18.38
CA GLY A 199 10.19 18.62 17.74
C GLY A 199 10.68 17.53 18.71
N ARG A 200 10.37 17.64 20.01
CA ARG A 200 10.82 16.68 21.03
C ARG A 200 9.73 16.32 22.03
N VAL A 201 9.56 15.03 22.25
CA VAL A 201 8.75 14.46 23.33
C VAL A 201 9.69 13.84 24.35
N ILE A 202 9.44 14.09 25.63
CA ILE A 202 10.17 13.50 26.75
C ILE A 202 9.19 12.63 27.53
N ALA A 203 9.61 11.40 27.83
CA ALA A 203 8.82 10.43 28.56
C ALA A 203 9.66 9.68 29.60
N ASP A 204 9.00 9.11 30.59
CA ASP A 204 9.58 8.13 31.51
C ASP A 204 9.23 6.72 31.07
N TYR A 205 10.20 5.81 31.20
CA TYR A 205 9.92 4.39 31.17
C TYR A 205 8.99 4.00 32.34
N VAL A 206 7.96 3.21 32.04
CA VAL A 206 7.10 2.61 33.08
C VAL A 206 7.68 1.25 33.45
N GLU A 207 8.18 1.11 34.67
CA GLU A 207 8.79 -0.14 35.14
C GLU A 207 7.84 -1.34 35.02
N ASN A 208 8.40 -2.51 34.70
CA ASN A 208 7.68 -3.79 34.54
C ASN A 208 6.61 -3.80 33.45
N SER A 209 6.64 -2.86 32.49
CA SER A 209 5.65 -2.77 31.40
C SER A 209 6.03 -3.54 30.11
N HIS A 210 7.06 -4.39 30.19
CA HIS A 210 7.62 -5.13 29.06
C HIS A 210 6.57 -5.97 28.31
N GLY A 211 6.69 -6.02 26.99
CA GLY A 211 5.89 -6.92 26.16
C GLY A 211 6.29 -8.39 26.25
N PRO A 212 5.46 -9.30 25.71
CA PRO A 212 5.58 -10.75 25.88
C PRO A 212 6.83 -11.39 25.22
N MET A 213 7.75 -10.63 24.62
CA MET A 213 8.95 -11.15 23.96
C MET A 213 10.19 -10.29 24.20
N VAL A 214 10.67 -10.25 25.45
CA VAL A 214 11.99 -9.69 25.81
C VAL A 214 12.88 -10.84 26.27
N GLU A 215 13.95 -11.14 25.53
CA GLU A 215 14.95 -12.14 25.90
C GLU A 215 16.24 -11.41 26.28
N ILE A 216 16.53 -11.34 27.58
CA ILE A 216 17.80 -10.78 28.09
C ILE A 216 18.84 -11.90 28.05
N ASN A 217 19.52 -12.04 26.91
CA ASN A 217 20.93 -12.46 26.74
C ASN A 217 21.25 -12.61 25.24
N GLY A 218 22.35 -12.00 24.80
CA GLY A 218 22.60 -11.66 23.38
C GLY A 218 23.30 -12.70 22.51
N LYS A 219 23.08 -12.58 21.18
CA LYS A 219 24.10 -12.46 20.11
C LYS A 219 23.44 -12.40 18.70
N ASN A 220 23.92 -11.43 17.90
CA ASN A 220 23.92 -11.24 16.43
C ASN A 220 22.73 -11.72 15.58
N GLY A 221 22.09 -10.77 14.88
CA GLY A 221 21.18 -11.03 13.76
C GLY A 221 21.85 -10.92 12.38
N GLU A 222 21.56 -11.88 11.51
CA GLU A 222 22.00 -11.88 10.11
C GLU A 222 21.21 -10.91 9.22
N LYS A 223 21.89 -10.33 8.21
CA LYS A 223 21.25 -9.54 7.15
C LYS A 223 20.56 -10.47 6.13
N LYS A 224 19.24 -10.54 6.14
CA LYS A 224 18.45 -11.25 5.12
C LYS A 224 18.15 -10.34 3.91
N LYS A 225 18.30 -10.89 2.69
CA LYS A 225 17.86 -10.26 1.44
C LYS A 225 16.32 -10.19 1.37
N PHE A 226 15.78 -9.07 0.89
CA PHE A 226 14.36 -8.89 0.62
C PHE A 226 13.89 -9.94 -0.40
N HIS A 227 12.94 -10.80 -0.01
CA HIS A 227 12.38 -11.84 -0.89
C HIS A 227 11.14 -11.36 -1.66
N ASN A 228 10.46 -10.31 -1.17
CA ASN A 228 9.27 -9.73 -1.80
C ASN A 228 9.50 -8.26 -2.13
N ASN A 229 9.13 -7.87 -3.36
CA ASN A 229 9.14 -6.47 -3.81
C ASN A 229 8.03 -5.63 -3.16
N ILE A 230 7.14 -6.24 -2.39
CA ILE A 230 6.12 -5.57 -1.60
C ILE A 230 6.40 -5.83 -0.13
N ILE A 231 6.27 -4.80 0.68
CA ILE A 231 6.37 -4.84 2.13
C ILE A 231 5.15 -4.14 2.73
N GLN A 232 4.86 -4.43 4.00
CA GLN A 232 3.86 -3.70 4.76
C GLN A 232 4.56 -2.79 5.75
N PHE A 233 4.30 -1.50 5.69
CA PHE A 233 4.64 -0.61 6.79
C PHE A 233 3.53 -0.67 7.84
N GLU A 234 3.88 -1.11 9.04
CA GLU A 234 2.95 -1.19 10.18
C GLU A 234 2.28 0.18 10.36
N THR A 235 0.95 0.17 10.54
CA THR A 235 0.10 1.37 10.68
C THR A 235 0.03 2.32 9.47
N PHE A 236 0.78 2.08 8.39
CA PHE A 236 0.76 2.89 7.18
C PHE A 236 0.07 2.19 5.99
N GLY A 237 0.52 0.98 5.63
CA GLY A 237 -0.04 0.19 4.52
C GLY A 237 1.02 -0.57 3.73
N PHE A 238 0.59 -1.22 2.65
CA PHE A 238 1.45 -1.96 1.73
C PHE A 238 2.14 -1.03 0.75
N CYS A 239 3.43 -1.27 0.50
CA CYS A 239 4.25 -0.50 -0.40
C CYS A 239 5.13 -1.40 -1.27
N ARG A 240 5.28 -1.04 -2.54
CA ARG A 240 6.23 -1.68 -3.45
C ARG A 240 7.58 -0.96 -3.40
N VAL A 241 8.67 -1.72 -3.28
CA VAL A 241 10.03 -1.22 -3.49
C VAL A 241 10.19 -0.88 -4.97
N ASP A 242 10.53 0.37 -5.30
CA ASP A 242 10.76 0.81 -6.69
C ASP A 242 12.24 0.84 -7.04
N LYS A 243 13.05 1.55 -6.24
CA LYS A 243 14.49 1.68 -6.45
C LYS A 243 15.24 1.57 -5.14
N VAL A 244 16.39 0.93 -5.21
CA VAL A 244 17.39 0.91 -4.14
C VAL A 244 18.64 1.55 -4.72
N LYS A 245 19.02 2.73 -4.23
CA LYS A 245 20.23 3.44 -4.61
C LYS A 245 20.99 3.82 -3.35
N ASP A 246 22.17 3.23 -3.16
CA ASP A 246 23.01 3.45 -1.98
C ASP A 246 22.23 3.27 -0.66
N ASN A 247 22.03 4.35 0.10
CA ASN A 247 21.29 4.37 1.37
C ASN A 247 19.83 4.85 1.22
N LEU A 248 19.36 5.07 -0.01
CA LEU A 248 18.01 5.54 -0.30
C LEU A 248 17.19 4.42 -0.95
N ILE A 249 16.02 4.15 -0.37
CA ILE A 249 15.05 3.21 -0.90
C ILE A 249 13.79 4.00 -1.27
N GLU A 250 13.43 3.98 -2.54
CA GLU A 250 12.18 4.55 -3.05
C GLU A 250 11.08 3.49 -2.95
N PHE A 251 9.94 3.87 -2.36
CA PHE A 251 8.75 3.04 -2.26
C PHE A 251 7.57 3.72 -2.95
N TYR A 252 6.67 2.92 -3.52
CA TYR A 252 5.35 3.37 -3.96
C TYR A 252 4.26 2.75 -3.11
N PHE A 253 3.34 3.58 -2.64
CA PHE A 253 2.18 3.14 -1.90
C PHE A 253 1.27 2.26 -2.78
N THR A 254 0.96 1.06 -2.29
CA THR A 254 0.09 0.09 -2.95
C THR A 254 -1.35 0.31 -2.49
N GLN A 255 -1.62 0.04 -1.21
CA GLN A 255 -2.95 0.10 -0.58
C GLN A 255 -2.81 0.04 0.95
N ARG A 256 -3.85 0.38 1.70
CA ARG A 256 -3.89 0.17 3.17
C ARG A 256 -4.13 -1.29 3.54
#